data_AF-A0A2I6BDH9-F1
#
_entry.id   AF-A0A2I6BDH9-F1
#
_cell.length_a   1.000
_cell.length_b   1.000
_cell.length_c   1.000
_cell.angle_alpha   90.00
_cell.angle_beta   90.00
_cell.angle_gamma   90.00
#
_symmetry.space_group_name_H-M   'P 1'
#
loop_
_entity.id
_entity.type
_entity.pdbx_description
1 polymer ?
#
loop_
_entity_poly.entity_id
_entity_poly.type
_entity_poly.pdbx_seq_one_letter_code
_entity_poly.pdbx_strand_id
1 'polypeptide(L)'
;TQGDYVWKISEFYGRKPEGTYYNSLGFNIKATNGGTLDFTCSALADKLEDHKWYSCGENSFMDFSFDSDRSGLLLRQKVSDDITYVATTTLPNYCRAGGNGPKDYVCNGVSDA
;
A
#
# COMPACT_ATOMS: atom_id res chain seq x y z
N THR A 1 12.62 2.07 -14.35
CA THR A 1 12.32 2.45 -12.95
C THR A 1 12.45 3.96 -12.71
N GLN A 2 12.74 4.81 -13.71
CA GLN A 2 12.88 6.26 -13.49
C GLN A 2 11.93 7.07 -14.38
N GLY A 3 11.41 8.18 -13.85
CA GLY A 3 10.59 9.16 -14.56
C GLY A 3 9.84 10.09 -13.61
N ASP A 4 9.39 11.25 -14.11
CA ASP A 4 8.69 12.25 -13.29
C ASP A 4 7.38 11.75 -12.69
N TYR A 5 6.72 10.82 -13.39
CA TYR A 5 5.46 10.18 -12.97
C TYR A 5 5.65 8.70 -12.68
N VAL A 6 6.87 8.28 -12.34
CA VAL A 6 7.20 6.92 -11.93
C VAL A 6 7.65 6.96 -10.47
N TRP A 7 6.97 6.20 -9.62
CA TRP A 7 7.34 6.03 -8.22
C TRP A 7 7.74 4.59 -7.95
N LYS A 8 8.67 4.41 -7.02
CA LYS A 8 9.06 3.11 -6.50
C LYS A 8 8.18 2.78 -5.30
N ILE A 9 7.60 1.59 -5.28
CA ILE A 9 6.89 1.05 -4.13
C ILE A 9 7.75 -0.04 -3.49
N SER A 10 8.00 0.07 -2.19
CA SER A 10 8.87 -0.88 -1.48
C SER A 10 8.40 -1.12 -0.05
N GLU A 11 9.02 -2.09 0.63
CA GLU A 11 8.77 -2.36 2.05
C GLU A 11 7.28 -2.62 2.37
N PHE A 12 6.58 -3.33 1.48
CA PHE A 12 5.20 -3.72 1.74
C PHE A 12 5.12 -4.52 3.06
N TYR A 13 4.16 -4.16 3.88
CA TYR A 13 3.80 -4.88 5.09
C TYR A 13 2.28 -4.97 5.21
N GLY A 14 1.79 -6.09 5.71
CA GLY A 14 0.42 -6.19 6.16
C GLY A 14 0.23 -7.28 7.19
N ARG A 15 -0.76 -7.12 8.07
CA ARG A 15 -1.13 -8.12 9.08
C ARG A 15 -2.55 -8.61 8.87
N LYS A 16 -2.71 -9.93 8.82
CA LYS A 16 -4.00 -10.63 8.81
C LYS A 16 -4.23 -11.32 10.15
N PRO A 17 -4.92 -10.69 11.12
CA PRO A 17 -5.05 -11.24 12.47
C PRO A 17 -5.81 -12.58 12.50
N GLU A 18 -6.73 -12.78 11.55
CA GLU A 18 -7.54 -14.00 11.40
C GLU A 18 -7.26 -14.72 10.08
N GLY A 19 -6.10 -14.45 9.44
CA GLY A 19 -5.64 -15.10 8.21
C GLY A 19 -6.40 -14.73 6.94
N THR A 20 -7.45 -13.90 7.03
CA THR A 20 -8.34 -13.57 5.91
C THR A 20 -8.23 -12.11 5.48
N TYR A 21 -8.63 -11.18 6.35
CA TYR A 21 -8.60 -9.73 6.09
C TYR A 21 -7.36 -9.08 6.70
N TYR A 22 -6.96 -7.93 6.16
CA TYR A 22 -5.93 -7.08 6.79
C TYR A 22 -6.55 -6.20 7.87
N ASN A 23 -5.85 -6.03 9.00
CA ASN A 23 -6.16 -4.97 9.97
C ASN A 23 -5.12 -3.83 9.92
N SER A 24 -3.96 -4.11 9.32
CA SER A 24 -2.87 -3.16 9.09
C SER A 24 -2.27 -3.45 7.72
N LEU A 25 -2.02 -2.40 6.95
CA LEU A 25 -1.35 -2.48 5.64
C LEU A 25 -0.54 -1.20 5.42
N GLY A 26 0.67 -1.33 4.86
CA GLY A 26 1.49 -0.18 4.50
C GLY A 26 2.62 -0.52 3.54
N PHE A 27 3.19 0.51 2.93
CA PHE A 27 4.29 0.44 1.98
C PHE A 27 4.95 1.83 1.85
N ASN A 28 6.18 1.87 1.38
CA ASN A 28 6.88 3.12 1.10
C ASN A 28 6.69 3.53 -0.36
N ILE A 29 6.60 4.84 -0.59
CA ILE A 29 6.51 5.47 -1.91
C ILE A 29 7.67 6.44 -2.05
N LYS A 30 8.47 6.26 -3.10
CA LYS A 30 9.65 7.08 -3.37
C LYS A 30 9.69 7.59 -4.81
N ALA A 31 10.01 8.87 -4.99
CA ALA A 31 10.25 9.45 -6.31
C ALA A 31 11.48 8.84 -6.99
N THR A 32 11.42 8.72 -8.30
CA THR A 32 12.49 8.11 -9.11
C THR A 32 13.21 9.10 -10.03
N ASN A 33 12.81 10.37 -10.01
CA ASN A 33 13.35 11.45 -10.81
C ASN A 33 14.38 12.34 -10.07
N GLY A 34 14.87 11.90 -8.91
CA GLY A 34 15.79 12.69 -8.08
C GLY A 34 15.09 13.74 -7.19
N GLY A 35 13.76 13.79 -7.19
CA GLY A 35 12.98 14.57 -6.22
C GLY A 35 13.07 14.04 -4.79
N THR A 36 12.53 14.79 -3.84
CA THR A 36 12.63 14.51 -2.40
C THR A 36 11.49 13.69 -1.82
N LEU A 37 10.50 13.30 -2.62
CA LEU A 37 9.35 12.54 -2.15
C LEU A 37 9.80 11.13 -1.71
N ASP A 38 9.67 10.86 -0.41
CA ASP A 38 9.98 9.57 0.21
C ASP A 38 9.14 9.46 1.51
N PHE A 39 8.07 8.66 1.49
CA PHE A 39 7.15 8.57 2.62
C PHE A 39 6.45 7.21 2.70
N THR A 40 5.93 6.88 3.88
CA THR A 40 5.11 5.68 4.11
C THR A 40 3.63 5.99 3.88
N CYS A 41 2.97 5.15 3.09
CA CYS A 41 1.53 5.12 2.92
C CYS A 41 0.98 3.92 3.70
N SER A 42 0.03 4.14 4.62
CA SER A 42 -0.50 3.05 5.45
C SER A 42 -1.92 3.30 5.95
N ALA A 43 -2.60 2.22 6.33
CA ALA A 43 -3.90 2.26 7.00
C ALA A 43 -3.97 1.24 8.15
N LEU A 44 -4.76 1.58 9.16
CA LEU A 44 -5.07 0.73 10.31
C LEU A 44 -6.57 0.80 10.61
N ALA A 45 -7.21 -0.35 10.81
CA ALA A 45 -8.59 -0.48 11.27
C ALA A 45 -8.80 -1.88 11.85
N ASP A 46 -9.92 -2.12 12.55
CA ASP A 46 -10.26 -3.48 13.00
C ASP A 46 -10.33 -4.45 11.81
N LYS A 47 -10.86 -3.97 10.69
CA LYS A 47 -10.88 -4.65 9.39
C LYS A 47 -10.74 -3.64 8.26
N LEU A 48 -9.72 -3.82 7.42
CA LEU A 48 -9.60 -3.13 6.15
C LEU A 48 -10.42 -3.90 5.09
N GLU A 49 -11.07 -3.15 4.21
CA GLU A 49 -11.93 -3.66 3.15
C GLU A 49 -11.24 -3.45 1.80
N ASP A 50 -11.32 -4.45 0.93
CA ASP A 50 -10.83 -4.35 -0.44
C ASP A 50 -11.66 -3.31 -1.23
N HIS A 51 -11.06 -2.72 -2.28
CA HIS A 51 -11.70 -1.72 -3.15
C HIS A 51 -12.18 -0.43 -2.44
N LYS A 52 -11.79 -0.23 -1.18
CA LYS A 52 -12.07 1.00 -0.43
C LYS A 52 -10.88 1.94 -0.48
N TRP A 53 -11.16 3.24 -0.59
CA TRP A 53 -10.14 4.28 -0.52
C TRP A 53 -9.75 4.57 0.93
N TYR A 54 -8.45 4.57 1.19
CA TYR A 54 -7.82 4.95 2.44
C TYR A 54 -6.84 6.08 2.16
N SER A 55 -6.84 7.12 3.01
CA SER A 55 -5.77 8.12 2.97
C SER A 55 -4.45 7.45 3.36
N CYS A 56 -3.35 7.79 2.69
CA CYS A 56 -2.01 7.28 3.02
C CYS A 56 -1.51 7.75 4.40
N GLY A 57 -2.13 8.76 5.00
CA GLY A 57 -1.79 9.29 6.31
C GLY A 57 -2.54 10.59 6.63
N GLU A 58 -2.35 11.12 7.84
CA GLU A 58 -2.90 12.44 8.19
C GLU A 58 -2.28 13.52 7.28
N ASN A 59 -3.13 14.31 6.62
CA ASN A 59 -2.72 15.33 5.64
C ASN A 59 -1.98 14.78 4.40
N SER A 60 -2.14 13.50 4.07
CA SER A 60 -1.59 12.99 2.81
C SER A 60 -2.36 13.53 1.61
N PHE A 61 -1.63 13.80 0.52
CA PHE A 61 -2.19 14.18 -0.77
C PHE A 61 -2.52 12.96 -1.65
N MET A 62 -2.28 11.75 -1.13
CA MET A 62 -2.52 10.49 -1.83
C MET A 62 -3.48 9.59 -1.06
N ASP A 63 -4.37 8.96 -1.82
CA ASP A 63 -5.20 7.86 -1.35
C ASP A 63 -4.74 6.56 -2.01
N PHE A 64 -5.01 5.45 -1.34
CA PHE A 64 -4.81 4.13 -1.92
C PHE A 64 -6.03 3.22 -1.71
N SER A 65 -6.15 2.24 -2.57
CA SER A 65 -7.03 1.10 -2.42
C SER A 65 -6.25 -0.18 -2.69
N PHE A 66 -6.68 -1.29 -2.10
CA PHE A 66 -5.98 -2.56 -2.22
C PHE A 66 -6.95 -3.70 -2.51
N ASP A 67 -6.52 -4.62 -3.36
CA ASP A 67 -7.24 -5.82 -3.77
C ASP A 67 -6.44 -7.03 -3.29
N SER A 68 -6.88 -7.62 -2.19
CA SER A 68 -6.11 -8.66 -1.50
C SER A 68 -6.05 -9.99 -2.27
N ASP A 69 -7.00 -10.25 -3.17
CA ASP A 69 -7.05 -11.46 -4.02
C ASP A 69 -5.85 -11.57 -4.98
N ARG A 70 -5.30 -10.43 -5.41
CA ARG A 70 -4.23 -10.32 -6.42
C ARG A 70 -3.04 -9.49 -5.95
N SER A 71 -3.01 -9.12 -4.67
CA SER A 71 -2.04 -8.16 -4.11
C SER A 71 -1.96 -6.87 -4.94
N GLY A 72 -3.12 -6.38 -5.40
CA GLY A 72 -3.22 -5.24 -6.31
C GLY A 72 -3.29 -3.94 -5.53
N LEU A 73 -2.39 -3.02 -5.81
CA LEU A 73 -2.42 -1.65 -5.30
C LEU A 73 -3.02 -0.74 -6.37
N LEU A 74 -3.93 0.14 -5.95
CA LEU A 74 -4.41 1.28 -6.72
C LEU A 74 -4.10 2.56 -5.94
N LEU A 75 -3.40 3.50 -6.57
CA LEU A 75 -3.11 4.83 -6.02
C LEU A 75 -3.96 5.88 -6.72
N ARG A 76 -4.31 6.93 -5.98
CA ARG A 76 -4.99 8.12 -6.49
C ARG A 76 -4.35 9.37 -5.92
N GLN A 77 -4.07 10.32 -6.80
CA GLN A 77 -3.58 11.64 -6.45
C GLN A 77 -4.49 12.70 -7.09
N LYS A 78 -5.21 13.47 -6.26
CA LYS A 78 -5.94 14.65 -6.75
C LYS A 78 -4.97 15.84 -6.81
N VAL A 79 -4.68 16.33 -8.00
CA VAL A 79 -3.72 17.44 -8.22
C VAL A 79 -4.43 18.79 -8.29
N SER A 80 -5.62 18.81 -8.89
CA SER A 80 -6.49 19.98 -8.98
C SER A 80 -7.95 19.54 -9.04
N ASP A 81 -8.88 20.46 -9.24
CA ASP A 81 -10.30 20.12 -9.41
C ASP A 81 -10.58 19.32 -10.69
N ASP A 82 -9.75 19.48 -11.72
CA ASP A 82 -9.93 18.85 -13.02
C ASP A 82 -8.96 17.68 -13.27
N ILE A 83 -7.90 17.56 -12.46
CA ILE A 83 -6.81 16.60 -12.71
C ILE A 83 -6.69 15.63 -11.54
N THR A 84 -6.87 14.35 -11.84
CA THR A 84 -6.61 13.22 -10.96
C THR A 84 -5.73 12.20 -11.67
N TYR A 85 -4.61 11.83 -11.03
CA TYR A 85 -3.78 10.72 -11.48
C TYR A 85 -4.15 9.45 -10.74
N VAL A 86 -4.06 8.32 -11.45
CA VAL A 86 -4.22 6.99 -10.92
C VAL A 86 -3.07 6.10 -11.38
N ALA A 87 -2.63 5.18 -10.53
CA ALA A 87 -1.60 4.22 -10.85
C ALA A 87 -1.94 2.87 -10.22
N THR A 88 -1.56 1.78 -10.89
CA THR A 88 -1.74 0.42 -10.38
C THR A 88 -0.45 -0.36 -10.42
N THR A 89 -0.31 -1.29 -9.47
CA THR A 89 0.76 -2.28 -9.50
C THR A 89 0.37 -3.52 -8.70
N THR A 90 1.11 -4.60 -8.88
CA THR A 90 1.06 -5.76 -7.97
C THR A 90 2.20 -5.63 -6.98
N LEU A 91 1.95 -5.93 -5.70
CA LEU A 91 2.96 -5.96 -4.64
C LEU A 91 3.24 -7.40 -4.23
N PRO A 92 4.20 -8.10 -4.86
CA PRO A 92 4.56 -9.46 -4.47
C PRO A 92 4.97 -9.50 -3.01
N ASN A 93 4.33 -10.39 -2.25
CA ASN A 93 4.56 -10.52 -0.82
C ASN A 93 4.48 -11.98 -0.39
N TYR A 94 5.06 -12.25 0.77
CA TYR A 94 5.04 -13.56 1.40
C TYR A 94 4.52 -13.43 2.83
N CYS A 95 3.53 -14.26 3.17
CA CYS A 95 2.92 -14.29 4.49
C CYS A 95 3.44 -15.47 5.31
N ARG A 96 3.74 -15.22 6.59
CA ARG A 96 4.17 -16.22 7.58
C ARG A 96 3.41 -16.04 8.88
N ALA A 97 3.43 -17.06 9.74
CA ALA A 97 2.81 -16.98 11.06
C ALA A 97 3.39 -15.79 11.86
N GLY A 98 2.51 -14.95 12.40
CA GLY A 98 2.87 -13.75 13.18
C GLY A 98 3.05 -14.01 14.67
N GLY A 99 2.55 -15.15 15.17
CA GLY A 99 2.73 -15.59 16.55
C GLY A 99 1.75 -15.00 17.56
N ASN A 100 0.86 -14.08 17.16
CA ASN A 100 -0.16 -13.49 18.02
C ASN A 100 -1.54 -14.15 17.82
N GLY A 101 -1.55 -15.48 17.86
CA GLY A 101 -2.74 -16.31 17.64
C GLY A 101 -2.54 -17.39 16.58
N PRO A 102 -3.37 -18.46 16.58
CA PRO A 102 -3.20 -19.60 15.68
C PRO A 102 -3.47 -19.26 14.21
N LYS A 103 -4.15 -18.15 13.92
CA LYS A 103 -4.50 -17.68 12.57
C LYS A 103 -3.83 -16.35 12.21
N ASP A 104 -2.92 -15.86 13.05
CA ASP A 104 -2.26 -14.59 12.84
C ASP A 104 -1.17 -14.74 11.77
N TYR A 105 -1.27 -13.96 10.70
CA TYR A 105 -0.27 -13.88 9.63
C TYR A 105 0.27 -12.47 9.49
N VAL A 106 1.57 -12.38 9.25
CA VAL A 106 2.27 -11.16 8.84
C VAL A 106 2.83 -11.37 7.44
N CYS A 107 2.60 -10.42 6.56
CA CYS A 107 2.98 -10.43 5.16
C CYS A 107 4.01 -9.33 4.91
N ASN A 108 5.11 -9.68 4.23
CA ASN A 108 6.16 -8.74 3.87
C ASN A 108 6.41 -8.79 2.36
N GLY A 109 6.69 -7.63 1.76
CA GLY A 109 7.08 -7.51 0.36
C GLY A 109 8.35 -8.30 0.06
N VAL A 110 8.40 -8.97 -1.10
CA VAL A 110 9.57 -9.74 -1.55
C VAL A 110 10.30 -9.09 -2.72
N SER A 111 9.71 -8.06 -3.31
CA SER A 111 10.31 -7.25 -4.37
C SER A 111 9.70 -5.84 -4.38
N ASP A 112 10.49 -4.87 -4.83
CA ASP A 112 9.98 -3.54 -5.18
C ASP A 112 9.09 -3.61 -6.42
N ALA A 113 8.23 -2.61 -6.57
CA ALA A 113 7.36 -2.41 -7.74
C ALA A 113 7.53 -1.00 -8.32
#